data_AF-A0A936JRG9-F1
#
_entry.id   AF-A0A936JRG9-F1
#
_cell.length_a   1.000
_cell.length_b   1.000
_cell.length_c   1.000
_cell.angle_alpha   90.00
_cell.angle_beta   90.00
_cell.angle_gamma   90.00
#
_symmetry.space_group_name_H-M   'P 1'
#
loop_
_entity.id
_entity.type
_entity.pdbx_description
1 polymer ?
#
loop_
_entity_poly.entity_id
_entity_poly.type
_entity_poly.pdbx_seq_one_letter_code
_entity_poly.pdbx_strand_id
1 'polypeptide(L)'
;MTLPAPFVSEIESHLCLSGCYESEQPTYVCLDPNKPLEKVICVSCHDCLMHHVGALSSTLPAGMDGYALAREASAHVRSLRGYKWSVSGYHTAGGGFWLTAMSYGNGILLVDGSRHSKTKQTDLDLLIHAFTHKVCTPDDPRMTDPALYTVETVYLRMDKPILPVTCKNDILTSPQFSRIQASGYRRATLCEFLPLQQHAQPPALQIQVPAGMQPAMTPLAVNGSPVAAAVSTPPEPKKPSKPLQLGDLCPVCHDEVRERVLFTSTYVGCKCG
;
A
#
# COMPACT_ATOMS: atom_id res chain seq x y z
N MET A 1 2.94 9.24 -12.30
CA MET A 1 3.25 10.22 -11.24
C MET A 1 4.19 9.54 -10.27
N THR A 2 5.18 10.24 -9.71
CA THR A 2 6.23 9.58 -8.92
C THR A 2 6.12 10.04 -7.47
N LEU A 3 5.95 9.08 -6.56
CA LEU A 3 5.98 9.35 -5.12
C LEU A 3 7.42 9.70 -4.67
N PRO A 4 7.61 10.48 -3.59
CA PRO A 4 8.94 10.80 -3.08
C PRO A 4 9.72 9.54 -2.69
N ALA A 5 10.99 9.43 -3.09
CA ALA A 5 11.80 8.23 -2.82
C ALA A 5 11.89 7.84 -1.32
N PRO A 6 12.01 8.78 -0.35
CA PRO A 6 12.00 8.42 1.07
C PRO A 6 10.66 7.80 1.52
N PHE A 7 9.54 8.32 0.99
CA PHE A 7 8.22 7.78 1.27
C PHE A 7 8.06 6.37 0.69
N VAL A 8 8.54 6.17 -0.55
CA VAL A 8 8.55 4.86 -1.20
C VAL A 8 9.37 3.85 -0.39
N SER A 9 10.60 4.21 -0.01
CA SER A 9 11.46 3.33 0.79
C SER A 9 10.80 2.92 2.11
N GLU A 10 10.08 3.83 2.77
CA GLU A 10 9.39 3.56 4.02
C GLU A 10 8.25 2.54 3.83
N ILE A 11 7.38 2.73 2.82
CA ILE A 11 6.28 1.78 2.56
C ILE A 11 6.76 0.42 2.04
N GLU A 12 7.89 0.37 1.32
CA GLU A 12 8.49 -0.88 0.85
C GLU A 12 9.06 -1.72 1.99
N SER A 13 9.59 -1.07 3.02
CA SER A 13 10.14 -1.74 4.21
C SER A 13 9.06 -2.32 5.14
N HIS A 14 7.79 -1.94 4.94
CA HIS A 14 6.72 -2.32 5.83
C HIS A 14 6.28 -3.79 5.66
N LEU A 15 6.28 -4.55 6.76
CA LEU A 15 6.18 -6.02 6.75
C LEU A 15 4.75 -6.59 6.77
N CYS A 16 3.70 -5.75 6.76
CA CYS A 16 2.33 -6.25 6.69
C CYS A 16 2.01 -6.88 5.32
N LEU A 17 0.93 -7.66 5.21
CA LEU A 17 0.68 -8.57 4.09
C LEU A 17 0.11 -7.88 2.85
N SER A 18 -0.92 -7.05 2.99
CA SER A 18 -1.69 -6.51 1.86
C SER A 18 -1.02 -5.35 1.14
N GLY A 19 -0.26 -4.55 1.91
CA GLY A 19 0.26 -3.28 1.42
C GLY A 19 -0.83 -2.24 1.22
N CYS A 20 -2.03 -2.43 1.77
CA CYS A 20 -3.11 -1.46 1.71
C CYS A 20 -2.89 -0.34 2.73
N TYR A 21 -3.12 0.89 2.29
CA TYR A 21 -3.06 2.11 3.07
C TYR A 21 -4.40 2.86 3.02
N GLU A 22 -4.70 3.61 4.08
CA GLU A 22 -5.84 4.53 4.15
C GLU A 22 -5.37 5.94 4.51
N SER A 23 -6.15 6.92 4.07
CA SER A 23 -5.89 8.33 4.32
C SER A 23 -6.08 8.67 5.79
N GLU A 24 -5.17 9.47 6.33
CA GLU A 24 -5.33 10.05 7.65
C GLU A 24 -5.63 11.54 7.59
N GLN A 25 -5.98 12.11 8.75
CA GLN A 25 -6.06 13.56 8.87
C GLN A 25 -4.67 14.17 8.65
N PRO A 26 -4.55 15.17 7.76
CA PRO A 26 -3.29 15.87 7.56
C PRO A 26 -2.80 16.52 8.86
N THR A 27 -1.49 16.50 9.07
CA THR A 27 -0.85 17.20 10.17
C THR A 27 -0.02 18.37 9.65
N TYR A 28 0.41 19.26 10.54
CA TYR A 28 1.24 20.41 10.20
C TYR A 28 2.50 20.36 11.05
N VAL A 29 3.66 20.50 10.41
CA VAL A 29 4.97 20.43 11.05
C VAL A 29 5.75 21.71 10.80
N CYS A 30 6.44 22.19 11.83
CA CYS A 30 7.39 23.29 11.67
C CYS A 30 8.74 22.69 11.25
N LEU A 31 9.17 22.98 10.02
CA LEU A 31 10.48 22.54 9.50
C LEU A 31 11.55 23.61 9.71
N ASP A 32 11.13 24.87 9.74
CA ASP A 32 11.96 26.05 9.98
C ASP A 32 11.13 27.03 10.80
N PRO A 33 11.57 27.46 11.99
CA PRO A 33 10.83 28.38 12.85
C PRO A 33 10.60 29.76 12.21
N ASN A 34 11.30 30.07 11.11
CA ASN A 34 11.13 31.31 10.36
C ASN A 34 10.15 31.19 9.18
N LYS A 35 9.56 30.01 8.97
CA LYS A 35 8.63 29.74 7.86
C LYS A 35 7.27 29.28 8.40
N PRO A 36 6.20 29.41 7.60
CA PRO A 36 4.91 28.79 7.92
C PRO A 36 5.04 27.28 8.13
N LEU A 37 4.10 26.71 8.90
CA LEU A 37 4.00 25.27 9.07
C LEU A 37 3.78 24.59 7.71
N GLU A 38 4.52 23.51 7.47
CA GLU A 38 4.38 22.68 6.28
C GLU A 38 3.31 21.61 6.53
N LYS A 39 2.41 21.42 5.57
CA LYS A 39 1.38 20.38 5.64
C LYS A 39 1.99 19.02 5.33
N VAL A 40 1.71 18.03 6.17
CA VAL A 40 2.05 16.62 5.95
C VAL A 40 0.79 15.87 5.57
N ILE A 41 0.83 15.16 4.45
CA ILE A 41 -0.21 14.25 4.04
C ILE A 41 0.16 12.86 4.58
N CYS A 42 -0.67 12.33 5.48
CA CYS A 42 -0.42 11.10 6.20
C CYS A 42 -1.33 9.97 5.69
N VAL A 43 -0.81 8.75 5.74
CA VAL A 43 -1.54 7.50 5.49
C VAL A 43 -1.12 6.45 6.52
N SER A 44 -1.98 5.47 6.78
CA SER A 44 -1.64 4.34 7.64
C SER A 44 -1.97 3.00 7.03
N CYS A 45 -1.21 1.99 7.42
CA CYS A 45 -1.38 0.62 6.94
C CYS A 45 -2.69 0.03 7.49
N HIS A 46 -3.54 -0.47 6.60
CA HIS A 46 -4.83 -1.09 6.95
C HIS A 46 -4.74 -2.45 7.65
N ASP A 47 -3.60 -3.15 7.53
CA ASP A 47 -3.41 -4.44 8.19
C ASP A 47 -3.14 -4.26 9.68
N CYS A 48 -2.20 -3.35 10.02
CA CYS A 48 -1.74 -3.16 11.40
C CYS A 48 -2.38 -1.99 12.12
N LEU A 49 -2.78 -0.94 11.41
CA LEU A 49 -3.23 0.36 11.95
C LEU A 49 -2.19 1.08 12.82
N MET A 50 -0.92 0.63 12.78
CA MET A 50 0.16 1.13 13.63
C MET A 50 1.31 1.74 12.83
N HIS A 51 1.39 1.43 11.53
CA HIS A 51 2.37 2.06 10.65
C HIS A 51 1.74 3.28 10.03
N HIS A 52 2.18 4.44 10.48
CA HIS A 52 1.78 5.75 9.97
C HIS A 52 2.98 6.34 9.24
N VAL A 53 2.75 6.80 8.01
CA VAL A 53 3.77 7.42 7.18
C VAL A 53 3.18 8.63 6.50
N GLY A 54 3.99 9.66 6.30
CA GLY A 54 3.56 10.88 5.64
C GLY A 54 4.60 11.47 4.73
N ALA A 55 4.14 12.29 3.80
CA ALA A 55 4.99 13.08 2.92
C ALA A 55 4.60 14.56 3.02
N LEU A 56 5.58 15.44 2.92
CA LEU A 56 5.36 16.88 2.89
C LEU A 56 4.57 17.23 1.62
N SER A 57 3.56 18.07 1.75
CA SER A 57 2.71 18.46 0.62
C SER A 57 3.50 19.09 -0.52
N SER A 58 4.57 19.85 -0.20
CA SER A 58 5.52 20.42 -1.17
C SER A 58 6.35 19.39 -1.95
N THR A 59 6.44 18.15 -1.47
CA THR A 59 7.16 17.06 -2.14
C THR A 59 6.24 16.17 -2.99
N LEU A 60 4.93 16.31 -2.82
CA LEU A 60 3.94 15.53 -3.56
C LEU A 60 3.53 16.24 -4.85
N PRO A 61 3.01 15.49 -5.84
CA PRO A 61 2.34 16.08 -6.99
C PRO A 61 1.24 17.07 -6.57
N ALA A 62 1.10 18.16 -7.33
CA ALA A 62 0.11 19.19 -7.05
C ALA A 62 -1.31 18.60 -6.95
N GLY A 63 -2.03 18.96 -5.88
CA GLY A 63 -3.40 18.50 -5.62
C GLY A 63 -3.51 17.10 -5.02
N MET A 64 -2.40 16.43 -4.69
CA MET A 64 -2.45 15.13 -4.01
C MET A 64 -2.94 15.30 -2.56
N ASP A 65 -4.07 14.66 -2.24
CA ASP A 65 -4.62 14.56 -0.90
C ASP A 65 -4.29 13.18 -0.26
N GLY A 66 -4.77 12.96 0.97
CA GLY A 66 -4.54 11.71 1.70
C GLY A 66 -5.12 10.49 0.99
N TYR A 67 -6.26 10.63 0.31
CA TYR A 67 -6.90 9.53 -0.41
C TYR A 67 -6.11 9.15 -1.66
N ALA A 68 -5.63 10.15 -2.42
CA ALA A 68 -4.77 9.93 -3.56
C ALA A 68 -3.43 9.31 -3.13
N LEU A 69 -2.81 9.80 -2.05
CA LEU A 69 -1.56 9.22 -1.53
C LEU A 69 -1.76 7.76 -1.08
N ALA A 70 -2.83 7.47 -0.35
CA ALA A 70 -3.15 6.10 0.10
C ALA A 70 -3.37 5.15 -1.07
N ARG A 71 -4.07 5.62 -2.13
CA ARG A 71 -4.29 4.84 -3.35
C ARG A 71 -2.98 4.56 -4.09
N GLU A 72 -2.13 5.56 -4.28
CA GLU A 72 -0.84 5.39 -4.97
C GLU A 72 0.12 4.50 -4.16
N ALA A 73 0.19 4.68 -2.83
CA ALA A 73 0.98 3.82 -1.94
C ALA A 73 0.50 2.37 -2.02
N SER A 74 -0.81 2.15 -1.94
CA SER A 74 -1.41 0.81 -2.06
C SER A 74 -1.14 0.19 -3.43
N ALA A 75 -1.28 0.96 -4.51
CA ALA A 75 -1.01 0.49 -5.86
C ALA A 75 0.48 0.12 -6.04
N HIS A 76 1.40 0.92 -5.49
CA HIS A 76 2.84 0.67 -5.52
C HIS A 76 3.19 -0.64 -4.81
N VAL A 77 2.81 -0.80 -3.54
CA VAL A 77 3.14 -2.02 -2.77
C VAL A 77 2.45 -3.25 -3.36
N ARG A 78 1.22 -3.11 -3.87
CA ARG A 78 0.53 -4.18 -4.59
C ARG A 78 1.31 -4.63 -5.82
N SER A 79 1.80 -3.68 -6.63
CA SER A 79 2.63 -3.97 -7.80
C SER A 79 3.96 -4.62 -7.42
N LEU A 80 4.63 -4.09 -6.38
CA LEU A 80 5.90 -4.64 -5.87
C LEU A 80 5.76 -6.11 -5.47
N ARG A 81 4.63 -6.46 -4.84
CA ARG A 81 4.33 -7.82 -4.37
C ARG A 81 3.70 -8.70 -5.43
N GLY A 82 3.43 -8.18 -6.63
CA GLY A 82 2.79 -8.90 -7.74
C GLY A 82 1.38 -9.41 -7.43
N TYR A 83 0.66 -8.74 -6.54
CA TYR A 83 -0.75 -9.07 -6.33
C TYR A 83 -1.59 -8.52 -7.48
N LYS A 84 -2.53 -9.33 -7.97
CA LYS A 84 -3.58 -8.90 -8.89
C LYS A 84 -4.52 -7.91 -8.21
N TRP A 85 -4.90 -8.18 -6.96
CA TRP A 85 -5.69 -7.30 -6.11
C TRP A 85 -5.35 -7.55 -4.64
N SER A 86 -5.60 -6.54 -3.81
CA SER A 86 -5.51 -6.62 -2.35
C SER A 86 -6.58 -5.73 -1.71
N VAL A 87 -7.12 -6.21 -0.58
CA VAL A 87 -8.06 -5.48 0.28
C VAL A 87 -7.66 -5.70 1.73
N SER A 88 -7.90 -4.71 2.57
CA SER A 88 -7.64 -4.80 4.00
C SER A 88 -8.48 -3.79 4.78
N GLY A 89 -8.71 -4.08 6.05
CA GLY A 89 -9.39 -3.21 7.01
C GLY A 89 -10.74 -3.73 7.45
N TYR A 90 -11.54 -2.83 8.00
CA TYR A 90 -12.94 -3.10 8.36
C TYR A 90 -13.86 -2.82 7.18
N HIS A 91 -14.68 -3.79 6.83
CA HIS A 91 -15.66 -3.69 5.75
C HIS A 91 -17.07 -3.68 6.33
N THR A 92 -17.85 -2.62 6.07
CA THR A 92 -19.22 -2.46 6.55
C THR A 92 -20.24 -3.32 5.81
N ALA A 93 -19.88 -3.81 4.62
CA ALA A 93 -20.73 -4.70 3.83
C ALA A 93 -21.02 -6.01 4.59
N GLY A 94 -22.24 -6.54 4.46
CA GLY A 94 -22.59 -7.83 5.08
C GLY A 94 -22.57 -7.84 6.62
N GLY A 95 -22.88 -6.72 7.27
CA GLY A 95 -22.99 -6.65 8.73
C GLY A 95 -21.70 -6.30 9.47
N GLY A 96 -20.61 -6.01 8.75
CA GLY A 96 -19.39 -5.51 9.36
C GLY A 96 -18.39 -6.59 9.76
N PHE A 97 -17.24 -6.67 9.09
CA PHE A 97 -16.20 -7.65 9.39
C PHE A 97 -14.80 -7.12 9.09
N TRP A 98 -13.78 -7.72 9.71
CA TRP A 98 -12.39 -7.39 9.43
C TRP A 98 -11.81 -8.45 8.52
N LEU A 99 -11.16 -8.04 7.44
CA LEU A 99 -10.51 -8.97 6.52
C LEU A 99 -9.28 -8.31 5.91
N THR A 100 -8.20 -9.07 5.85
CA THR A 100 -7.08 -8.80 4.94
C THR A 100 -7.07 -9.91 3.90
N ALA A 101 -7.10 -9.57 2.62
CA ALA A 101 -7.06 -10.57 1.55
C ALA A 101 -6.32 -10.04 0.32
N MET A 102 -5.61 -10.93 -0.37
CA MET A 102 -4.88 -10.63 -1.59
C MET A 102 -4.87 -11.83 -2.51
N SER A 103 -4.86 -11.57 -3.81
CA SER A 103 -4.79 -12.59 -4.85
C SER A 103 -3.54 -12.38 -5.70
N TYR A 104 -2.78 -13.45 -5.91
CA TYR A 104 -1.75 -13.51 -6.95
C TYR A 104 -2.33 -13.83 -8.34
N GLY A 105 -3.64 -14.08 -8.43
CA GLY A 105 -4.29 -14.66 -9.60
C GLY A 105 -4.23 -16.19 -9.59
N ASN A 106 -4.75 -16.80 -10.65
CA ASN A 106 -4.81 -18.27 -10.84
C ASN A 106 -5.45 -19.04 -9.67
N GLY A 107 -6.23 -18.39 -8.81
CA GLY A 107 -6.81 -19.04 -7.63
C GLY A 107 -5.85 -19.18 -6.44
N ILE A 108 -4.71 -18.49 -6.42
CA ILE A 108 -3.82 -18.42 -5.26
C ILE A 108 -4.11 -17.16 -4.46
N LEU A 109 -4.60 -17.32 -3.23
CA LEU A 109 -4.96 -16.22 -2.34
C LEU A 109 -4.30 -16.37 -0.98
N LEU A 110 -4.02 -15.24 -0.35
CA LEU A 110 -3.65 -15.15 1.06
C LEU A 110 -4.74 -14.38 1.79
N VAL A 111 -5.10 -14.86 2.98
CA VAL A 111 -6.19 -14.31 3.77
C VAL A 111 -5.79 -14.22 5.23
N ASP A 112 -6.10 -13.12 5.90
CA ASP A 112 -5.98 -12.99 7.34
C ASP A 112 -7.21 -12.30 7.94
N GLY A 113 -8.02 -13.08 8.66
CA GLY A 113 -9.16 -12.63 9.44
C GLY A 113 -8.88 -12.50 10.94
N SER A 114 -7.63 -12.49 11.38
CA SER A 114 -7.24 -12.56 12.81
C SER A 114 -7.86 -11.46 13.68
N ARG A 115 -8.13 -10.28 13.11
CA ARG A 115 -8.76 -9.15 13.79
C ARG A 115 -10.27 -9.27 13.91
N HIS A 116 -10.89 -10.22 13.20
CA HIS A 116 -12.32 -10.47 13.30
C HIS A 116 -12.61 -11.34 14.54
N SER A 117 -12.73 -10.69 15.69
CA SER A 117 -12.82 -11.36 16.99
C SER A 117 -14.21 -11.90 17.38
N LYS A 118 -15.24 -11.68 16.55
CA LYS A 118 -16.64 -11.82 16.97
C LYS A 118 -17.33 -13.12 16.54
N THR A 119 -16.68 -13.99 15.77
CA THR A 119 -17.36 -15.16 15.18
C THR A 119 -16.48 -16.42 15.17
N LYS A 120 -17.12 -17.58 14.98
CA LYS A 120 -16.46 -18.87 14.71
C LYS A 120 -16.06 -19.04 13.23
N GLN A 121 -16.14 -17.97 12.44
CA GLN A 121 -15.84 -18.03 11.00
C GLN A 121 -14.36 -18.23 10.79
N THR A 122 -14.03 -19.09 9.83
CA THR A 122 -12.66 -19.27 9.36
C THR A 122 -12.23 -18.12 8.45
N ASP A 123 -10.93 -17.99 8.20
CA ASP A 123 -10.42 -17.02 7.21
C ASP A 123 -11.04 -17.25 5.82
N LEU A 124 -11.30 -18.51 5.43
CA LEU A 124 -11.97 -18.84 4.17
C LEU A 124 -13.43 -18.39 4.16
N ASP A 125 -14.17 -18.57 5.26
CA ASP A 125 -15.55 -18.09 5.36
C ASP A 125 -15.62 -16.57 5.20
N LEU A 126 -14.66 -15.84 5.78
CA LEU A 126 -14.57 -14.39 5.63
C LEU A 126 -14.24 -13.97 4.20
N LEU A 127 -13.37 -14.72 3.50
CA LEU A 127 -13.11 -14.49 2.08
C LEU A 127 -14.37 -14.69 1.23
N ILE A 128 -15.13 -15.77 1.47
CA ILE A 128 -16.39 -16.06 0.77
C ILE A 128 -17.44 -14.99 1.08
N HIS A 129 -17.51 -14.54 2.34
CA HIS A 129 -18.37 -13.44 2.75
C HIS A 129 -18.02 -12.15 2.00
N ALA A 130 -16.72 -11.85 1.85
CA ALA A 130 -16.25 -10.70 1.09
C ALA A 130 -16.64 -10.76 -0.40
N PHE A 131 -16.55 -11.93 -1.05
CA PHE A 131 -17.05 -12.10 -2.41
C PHE A 131 -18.56 -11.92 -2.50
N THR A 132 -19.31 -12.53 -1.59
CA THR A 132 -20.79 -12.46 -1.55
C THR A 132 -21.28 -11.03 -1.39
N HIS A 133 -20.58 -10.23 -0.58
CA HIS A 133 -20.90 -8.83 -0.32
C HIS A 133 -20.13 -7.82 -1.19
N LYS A 134 -19.46 -8.28 -2.25
CA LYS A 134 -18.77 -7.44 -3.25
C LYS A 134 -17.70 -6.52 -2.67
N VAL A 135 -17.05 -6.94 -1.59
CA VAL A 135 -15.86 -6.26 -1.05
C VAL A 135 -14.68 -6.43 -2.00
N CYS A 136 -14.54 -7.63 -2.57
CA CYS A 136 -13.64 -7.93 -3.67
C CYS A 136 -14.37 -8.74 -4.74
N THR A 137 -13.84 -8.73 -5.96
CA THR A 137 -14.44 -9.47 -7.08
C THR A 137 -13.70 -10.80 -7.25
N PRO A 138 -14.40 -11.95 -7.23
CA PRO A 138 -13.76 -13.23 -7.49
C PRO A 138 -13.36 -13.36 -8.96
N ASP A 139 -12.27 -14.07 -9.22
CA ASP A 139 -11.80 -14.35 -10.58
C ASP A 139 -12.69 -15.38 -11.30
N ASP A 140 -13.34 -16.27 -10.55
CA ASP A 140 -14.31 -17.26 -11.02
C ASP A 140 -15.56 -17.19 -10.11
N PRO A 141 -16.79 -17.12 -10.65
CA PRO A 141 -18.01 -17.04 -9.83
C PRO A 141 -18.16 -18.17 -8.80
N ARG A 142 -17.55 -19.34 -9.04
CA ARG A 142 -17.58 -20.49 -8.14
C ARG A 142 -16.65 -20.33 -6.93
N MET A 143 -15.85 -19.27 -6.87
CA MET A 143 -14.99 -18.96 -5.72
C MET A 143 -15.77 -18.65 -4.42
N THR A 144 -17.10 -18.62 -4.47
CA THR A 144 -17.97 -18.58 -3.27
C THR A 144 -18.24 -19.96 -2.67
N ASP A 145 -17.84 -21.05 -3.33
CA ASP A 145 -18.02 -22.42 -2.82
C ASP A 145 -16.78 -22.86 -2.03
N PRO A 146 -16.88 -23.05 -0.69
CA PRO A 146 -15.74 -23.46 0.13
C PRO A 146 -15.20 -24.86 -0.20
N ALA A 147 -16.02 -25.74 -0.78
CA ALA A 147 -15.60 -27.11 -1.12
C ALA A 147 -14.55 -27.17 -2.25
N LEU A 148 -14.36 -26.06 -2.98
CA LEU A 148 -13.44 -25.94 -4.10
C LEU A 148 -12.05 -25.41 -3.70
N TYR A 149 -11.79 -25.28 -2.39
CA TYR A 149 -10.53 -24.76 -1.86
C TYR A 149 -9.73 -25.84 -1.12
N THR A 150 -8.40 -25.72 -1.22
CA THR A 150 -7.50 -26.22 -0.18
C THR A 150 -6.96 -25.04 0.62
N VAL A 151 -6.83 -25.21 1.94
CA VAL A 151 -6.36 -24.15 2.84
C VAL A 151 -5.24 -24.66 3.74
N GLU A 152 -4.22 -23.83 3.94
CA GLU A 152 -3.12 -24.11 4.87
C GLU A 152 -2.74 -22.81 5.60
N THR A 153 -2.56 -22.87 6.92
CA THR A 153 -2.02 -21.73 7.67
C THR A 153 -0.52 -21.64 7.43
N VAL A 154 -0.08 -20.48 6.96
CA VAL A 154 1.32 -20.19 6.65
C VAL A 154 1.78 -18.94 7.40
N TYR A 155 3.09 -18.82 7.58
CA TYR A 155 3.72 -17.62 8.10
C TYR A 155 4.67 -17.08 7.04
N LEU A 156 4.52 -15.81 6.68
CA LEU A 156 5.27 -15.18 5.60
C LEU A 156 6.05 -13.97 6.10
N ARG A 157 7.32 -13.88 5.71
CA ARG A 157 8.12 -12.66 5.91
C ARG A 157 8.02 -11.79 4.66
N MET A 158 7.55 -10.55 4.82
CA MET A 158 7.28 -9.65 3.69
C MET A 158 8.38 -8.60 3.48
N ASP A 159 9.62 -8.90 3.90
CA ASP A 159 10.80 -8.03 3.71
C ASP A 159 11.26 -7.97 2.25
N LYS A 160 10.89 -8.98 1.46
CA LYS A 160 11.11 -9.06 0.01
C LYS A 160 9.88 -9.68 -0.67
N PRO A 161 9.56 -9.27 -1.91
CA PRO A 161 8.44 -9.86 -2.64
C PRO A 161 8.67 -11.35 -2.91
N ILE A 162 7.60 -12.14 -2.82
CA ILE A 162 7.59 -13.55 -3.22
C ILE A 162 7.18 -13.55 -4.69
N LEU A 163 8.13 -13.67 -5.62
CA LEU A 163 7.84 -13.61 -7.06
C LEU A 163 8.75 -14.55 -7.88
N PRO A 164 8.24 -15.09 -8.99
CA PRO A 164 6.82 -15.09 -9.40
C PRO A 164 5.99 -16.09 -8.58
N VAL A 165 4.69 -15.82 -8.38
CA VAL A 165 3.75 -16.78 -7.78
C VAL A 165 2.72 -17.18 -8.82
N THR A 166 2.76 -18.44 -9.22
CA THR A 166 1.86 -19.04 -10.20
C THR A 166 1.05 -20.19 -9.60
N CYS A 167 1.61 -20.85 -8.59
CA CYS A 167 0.98 -21.94 -7.87
C CYS A 167 1.30 -21.87 -6.37
N LYS A 168 0.62 -22.71 -5.57
CA LYS A 168 0.85 -22.80 -4.12
C LYS A 168 2.30 -23.13 -3.78
N ASN A 169 2.94 -23.99 -4.57
CA ASN A 169 4.30 -24.46 -4.30
C ASN A 169 5.36 -23.34 -4.36
N ASP A 170 5.12 -22.29 -5.16
CA ASP A 170 6.03 -21.13 -5.25
C ASP A 170 6.14 -20.40 -3.91
N ILE A 171 5.04 -20.33 -3.15
CA ILE A 171 5.04 -19.75 -1.79
C ILE A 171 5.72 -20.70 -0.81
N LEU A 172 5.33 -21.98 -0.81
CA LEU A 172 5.80 -22.98 0.16
C LEU A 172 7.30 -23.29 0.04
N THR A 173 7.89 -23.07 -1.12
CA THR A 173 9.34 -23.25 -1.35
C THR A 173 10.14 -21.95 -1.22
N SER A 174 9.46 -20.82 -1.00
CA SER A 174 10.12 -19.51 -0.88
C SER A 174 10.94 -19.39 0.41
N PRO A 175 12.06 -18.65 0.41
CA PRO A 175 12.81 -18.32 1.62
C PRO A 175 12.04 -17.49 2.65
N GLN A 176 10.91 -16.91 2.25
CA GLN A 176 10.02 -16.10 3.08
C GLN A 176 8.97 -16.93 3.82
N PHE A 177 8.85 -18.22 3.51
CA PHE A 177 7.86 -19.10 4.11
C PHE A 177 8.37 -19.77 5.39
N SER A 178 7.47 -19.89 6.36
CA SER A 178 7.63 -20.73 7.53
C SER A 178 6.32 -21.44 7.88
N ARG A 179 6.43 -22.70 8.33
CA ARG A 179 5.31 -23.45 8.93
C ARG A 179 5.02 -23.05 10.37
N ILE A 180 5.98 -22.42 11.04
CA ILE A 180 5.91 -22.08 12.47
C ILE A 180 5.97 -20.57 12.61
N GLN A 181 5.20 -20.06 13.57
CA GLN A 181 5.25 -18.65 13.93
C GLN A 181 6.66 -18.25 14.39
N ALA A 182 7.20 -17.19 13.80
CA ALA A 182 8.48 -16.62 14.16
C ALA A 182 8.43 -15.08 14.11
N SER A 183 9.38 -14.43 14.79
CA SER A 183 9.51 -12.98 14.75
C SER A 183 9.73 -12.48 13.33
N GLY A 184 9.07 -11.39 12.94
CA GLY A 184 9.13 -10.83 11.59
C GLY A 184 8.23 -11.51 10.56
N TYR A 185 7.60 -12.65 10.88
CA TYR A 185 6.63 -13.29 10.01
C TYR A 185 5.20 -12.81 10.31
N ARG A 186 4.32 -12.93 9.32
CA ARG A 186 2.88 -12.62 9.39
C ARG A 186 2.08 -13.88 9.09
N ARG A 187 1.07 -14.14 9.92
CA ARG A 187 0.14 -15.25 9.71
C ARG A 187 -0.74 -14.95 8.50
N ALA A 188 -0.92 -15.92 7.62
CA ALA A 188 -1.97 -15.92 6.62
C ALA A 188 -2.54 -17.33 6.46
N THR A 189 -3.78 -17.44 6.04
CA THR A 189 -4.34 -18.64 5.45
C THR A 189 -4.09 -18.59 3.94
N LEU A 190 -3.32 -19.55 3.43
CA LEU A 190 -3.09 -19.75 2.01
C LEU A 190 -4.23 -20.57 1.44
N CYS A 191 -5.04 -19.95 0.59
CA CYS A 191 -6.17 -20.57 -0.10
C CYS A 191 -5.79 -20.86 -1.55
N GLU A 192 -5.94 -22.10 -1.97
CA GLU A 192 -5.78 -22.53 -3.36
C GLU A 192 -7.13 -23.00 -3.91
N PHE A 193 -7.66 -22.26 -4.88
CA PHE A 193 -8.90 -22.57 -5.58
C PHE A 193 -8.63 -23.56 -6.72
N LEU A 194 -9.05 -24.80 -6.52
CA LEU A 194 -8.71 -25.94 -7.37
C LEU A 194 -9.14 -25.79 -8.85
N PRO A 195 -10.33 -25.25 -9.19
CA PRO A 195 -10.77 -25.17 -10.58
C PRO A 195 -9.89 -24.28 -11.49
N LEU A 196 -9.23 -23.25 -10.94
CA LEU A 196 -8.33 -22.39 -11.71
C LEU A 196 -6.92 -22.99 -11.87
N GLN A 197 -6.54 -23.94 -11.03
CA GLN A 197 -5.28 -24.67 -11.16
C GLN A 197 -5.33 -25.70 -12.30
N GLN A 198 -6.50 -26.30 -12.54
CA GLN A 198 -6.69 -27.30 -13.61
C GLN A 198 -6.57 -26.73 -15.03
N HIS A 199 -6.86 -25.43 -15.21
CA HIS A 199 -6.75 -24.76 -16.50
C HIS A 199 -5.33 -24.25 -16.81
N ALA A 200 -4.42 -24.24 -15.82
CA ALA A 200 -3.03 -23.83 -15.99
C ALA A 200 -2.13 -24.96 -16.54
N GLN A 201 -2.66 -26.17 -16.68
CA GLN A 201 -1.97 -27.25 -17.38
C GLN A 201 -2.04 -26.98 -18.90
N PRO A 202 -0.93 -26.74 -19.60
CA PRO A 202 -0.97 -26.64 -21.05
C PRO A 202 -1.48 -27.98 -21.62
N PRO A 203 -2.41 -27.96 -22.60
CA PRO A 203 -2.69 -29.18 -23.36
C PRO A 203 -1.36 -29.68 -23.94
N ALA A 204 -1.09 -30.97 -23.79
CA ALA A 204 0.12 -31.59 -24.34
C ALA A 204 0.21 -31.25 -25.83
N LEU A 205 1.13 -30.33 -26.18
CA LEU A 205 1.42 -29.99 -27.56
C LEU A 205 2.03 -31.22 -28.22
N GLN A 206 1.25 -31.89 -29.06
CA GLN A 206 1.79 -32.76 -30.10
C GLN A 206 2.57 -31.87 -31.07
N ILE A 207 3.89 -31.84 -30.91
CA ILE A 207 4.80 -31.15 -31.80
C ILE A 207 4.77 -31.88 -33.15
N GLN A 208 4.14 -31.26 -34.15
CA GLN A 208 4.50 -31.46 -35.55
C GLN A 208 5.32 -30.26 -36.00
N VAL A 209 6.56 -30.53 -36.40
CA VAL A 209 7.51 -29.56 -36.94
C VAL A 209 7.22 -29.34 -38.43
N PRO A 210 7.15 -28.09 -38.90
CA PRO A 210 7.61 -27.76 -40.25
C PRO A 210 8.88 -26.93 -40.20
N ALA A 211 9.82 -27.34 -41.06
CA ALA A 211 11.13 -26.74 -41.24
C ALA A 211 11.08 -25.43 -42.03
N GLY A 212 11.96 -24.50 -41.64
CA GLY A 212 12.62 -23.58 -42.57
C GLY A 212 12.01 -22.19 -42.72
N MET A 213 12.67 -21.17 -42.16
CA MET A 213 13.39 -20.14 -42.95
C MET A 213 14.04 -19.10 -42.03
N GLN A 214 15.22 -18.65 -42.46
CA GLN A 214 16.20 -17.80 -41.76
C GLN A 214 15.86 -16.30 -41.73
N PRO A 215 16.59 -15.49 -40.92
CA PRO A 215 16.29 -14.08 -40.64
C PRO A 215 17.02 -13.09 -41.57
N ALA A 216 16.51 -11.85 -41.66
CA ALA A 216 17.18 -10.72 -42.31
C ALA A 216 17.24 -9.49 -41.38
N MET A 217 18.38 -8.79 -41.42
CA MET A 217 18.78 -7.67 -40.56
C MET A 217 18.51 -6.27 -41.20
N THR A 218 18.13 -5.29 -40.35
CA THR A 218 18.48 -3.82 -40.23
C THR A 218 18.50 -2.87 -41.48
N PRO A 219 18.56 -1.50 -41.39
CA PRO A 219 18.84 -0.57 -40.24
C PRO A 219 18.11 0.84 -40.17
N LEU A 220 18.42 1.64 -39.10
CA LEU A 220 18.54 3.14 -38.92
C LEU A 220 17.34 4.08 -39.28
N ALA A 221 17.05 5.28 -38.71
CA ALA A 221 17.50 6.16 -37.61
C ALA A 221 16.55 7.40 -37.49
N VAL A 222 16.75 8.25 -36.45
CA VAL A 222 16.71 9.75 -36.41
C VAL A 222 15.85 10.44 -35.32
N ASN A 223 16.57 11.31 -34.59
CA ASN A 223 16.34 12.41 -33.63
C ASN A 223 14.99 13.15 -33.49
N GLY A 224 14.79 13.69 -32.27
CA GLY A 224 14.09 14.97 -32.01
C GLY A 224 13.80 15.28 -30.53
N SER A 225 14.61 16.15 -29.91
CA SER A 225 14.27 17.02 -28.75
C SER A 225 14.44 18.49 -29.21
N PRO A 226 14.14 19.57 -28.45
CA PRO A 226 13.64 19.72 -27.06
C PRO A 226 12.45 20.75 -26.97
N VAL A 227 12.08 21.21 -25.76
CA VAL A 227 11.97 22.65 -25.36
C VAL A 227 11.47 22.77 -23.90
N ALA A 228 12.14 23.65 -23.14
CA ALA A 228 11.86 24.03 -21.76
C ALA A 228 10.98 25.31 -21.69
N ALA A 229 10.24 25.49 -20.60
CA ALA A 229 9.67 26.78 -20.22
C ALA A 229 9.66 26.95 -18.69
N ALA A 230 10.12 28.12 -18.25
CA ALA A 230 10.24 28.57 -16.86
C ALA A 230 9.04 29.47 -16.49
N VAL A 231 8.57 29.44 -15.23
CA VAL A 231 7.73 30.50 -14.65
C VAL A 231 7.95 30.66 -13.13
N SER A 232 8.44 31.87 -12.79
CA SER A 232 8.23 32.81 -11.68
C SER A 232 7.63 32.43 -10.31
N THR A 233 8.27 33.00 -9.27
CA THR A 233 7.93 33.03 -7.84
C THR A 233 6.95 34.16 -7.44
N PRO A 234 6.13 33.99 -6.37
CA PRO A 234 5.44 35.07 -5.65
C PRO A 234 6.12 35.44 -4.30
N PRO A 235 5.77 36.60 -3.70
CA PRO A 235 6.56 37.30 -2.68
C PRO A 235 6.28 36.89 -1.22
N GLU A 236 7.26 37.22 -0.37
CA GLU A 236 7.42 36.90 1.06
C GLU A 236 6.55 37.77 1.99
N PRO A 237 5.86 37.21 3.01
CA PRO A 237 5.15 37.99 4.02
C PRO A 237 6.05 38.44 5.19
N LYS A 238 5.90 39.71 5.58
CA LYS A 238 6.66 40.41 6.64
C LYS A 238 6.40 39.85 8.05
N LYS A 239 7.48 39.62 8.81
CA LYS A 239 7.47 39.27 10.24
C LYS A 239 7.04 40.44 11.15
N PRO A 240 6.24 40.20 12.21
CA PRO A 240 6.00 41.17 13.27
C PRO A 240 7.20 41.32 14.23
N SER A 241 7.33 42.51 14.80
CA SER A 241 8.52 43.11 15.41
C SER A 241 8.64 42.93 16.94
N LYS A 242 8.04 41.88 17.53
CA LYS A 242 8.22 41.52 18.95
C LYS A 242 8.28 40.01 19.13
N PRO A 243 9.26 39.47 19.88
CA PRO A 243 9.27 38.05 20.25
C PRO A 243 8.12 37.79 21.24
N LEU A 244 7.21 36.88 20.87
CA LEU A 244 6.11 36.42 21.72
C LEU A 244 6.64 35.55 22.87
N GLN A 245 6.08 35.70 24.07
CA GLN A 245 6.44 34.89 25.24
C GLN A 245 5.43 33.76 25.49
N LEU A 246 5.85 32.75 26.24
CA LEU A 246 4.99 31.63 26.63
C LEU A 246 3.77 32.16 27.43
N GLY A 247 2.56 31.80 26.99
CA GLY A 247 1.30 32.29 27.57
C GLY A 247 0.73 33.56 26.93
N ASP A 248 1.46 34.21 26.01
CA ASP A 248 0.90 35.32 25.23
C ASP A 248 -0.18 34.82 24.25
N LEU A 249 -1.14 35.70 23.91
CA LEU A 249 -2.07 35.45 22.82
C LEU A 249 -1.50 36.01 21.52
N CYS A 250 -1.51 35.18 20.47
CA CYS A 250 -0.97 35.56 19.18
C CYS A 250 -1.79 36.69 18.54
N PRO A 251 -1.19 37.82 18.14
CA PRO A 251 -1.93 38.95 17.56
C PRO A 251 -2.53 38.62 16.19
N VAL A 252 -2.06 37.55 15.54
CA VAL A 252 -2.53 37.11 14.21
C VAL A 252 -3.66 36.08 14.30
N CYS A 253 -3.47 35.00 15.07
CA CYS A 253 -4.43 33.89 15.13
C CYS A 253 -5.20 33.78 16.45
N HIS A 254 -4.89 34.62 17.44
CA HIS A 254 -5.50 34.66 18.77
C HIS A 254 -5.41 33.37 19.59
N ASP A 255 -4.60 32.40 19.15
CA ASP A 255 -4.23 31.22 19.92
C ASP A 255 -3.12 31.55 20.93
N GLU A 256 -3.08 30.76 22.01
CA GLU A 256 -2.05 30.83 23.04
C GLU A 256 -0.68 30.32 22.53
N VAL A 257 0.37 31.06 22.88
CA VAL A 257 1.76 30.70 22.65
C VAL A 257 2.17 29.62 23.64
N ARG A 258 2.51 28.43 23.14
CA ARG A 258 2.87 27.26 23.95
C ARG A 258 4.17 26.65 23.44
N GLU A 259 4.81 25.84 24.27
CA GLU A 259 5.92 25.00 23.84
C GLU A 259 5.39 23.90 22.92
N ARG A 260 5.98 23.79 21.73
CA ARG A 260 5.59 22.86 20.67
C ARG A 260 6.79 22.04 20.24
N VAL A 261 6.54 20.77 19.97
CA VAL A 261 7.58 19.81 19.59
C VAL A 261 7.86 19.93 18.09
N LEU A 262 9.12 20.15 17.73
CA LEU A 262 9.68 19.96 16.40
C LEU A 262 10.21 18.53 16.27
N PHE A 263 10.44 18.10 15.03
CA PHE A 263 11.02 16.78 14.76
C PHE A 263 12.39 16.56 15.45
N THR A 264 13.14 17.64 15.72
CA THR A 264 14.48 17.59 16.34
C THR A 264 14.65 18.43 17.61
N SER A 265 13.65 19.21 18.04
CA SER A 265 13.76 20.12 19.20
C SER A 265 12.39 20.58 19.70
N THR A 266 12.31 21.57 20.58
CA THR A 266 11.07 22.30 20.90
C THR A 266 11.20 23.77 20.47
N TYR A 267 10.07 24.44 20.25
CA TYR A 267 9.99 25.89 20.06
C TYR A 267 8.80 26.48 20.82
N VAL A 268 8.90 27.74 21.22
CA VAL A 268 7.82 28.49 21.85
C VAL A 268 7.16 29.37 20.81
N GLY A 269 5.89 29.09 20.47
CA GLY A 269 5.18 29.79 19.41
C GLY A 269 3.68 29.49 19.34
N CYS A 270 2.98 30.28 18.55
CA CYS A 270 1.55 30.09 18.29
C CYS A 270 1.34 29.25 17.01
N LYS A 271 0.10 29.04 16.54
CA LYS A 271 -0.16 28.23 15.33
C LYS A 271 0.32 28.87 14.02
N CYS A 272 0.63 30.18 13.98
CA CYS A 272 1.07 30.85 12.75
C CYS A 272 2.59 30.94 12.58
N GLY A 273 3.37 30.36 13.50
CA GLY A 273 4.83 30.55 13.60
C GLY A 273 5.17 31.30 14.86
#